data_AF-A0A2T6CRW5-F1
#
_entry.id   AF-A0A2T6CRW5-F1
#
_cell.length_a   1.000
_cell.length_b   1.000
_cell.length_c   1.000
_cell.angle_alpha   90.00
_cell.angle_beta   90.00
_cell.angle_gamma   90.00
#
_symmetry.space_group_name_H-M   'P 1'
#
loop_
_entity.id
_entity.type
_entity.pdbx_description
1 polymer ?
#
loop_
_entity_poly.entity_id
_entity_poly.type
_entity_poly.pdbx_seq_one_letter_code
_entity_poly.pdbx_strand_id
1 'polypeptide(L)'
;MKAATIDEYIENAASGIVPGELGRLADLSGRLWDKVVEADPVRHPRLQAQARILEILLVTYLPSQDVLLADERRALAELGVAASYLLKGYDVIPDEVEGIGFDDDAFLIDAVFSRNRDVIERWISSRLETSISSSLFAPTR
;
A
#
# COMPACT_ATOMS: atom_id res chain seq x y z
N MET A 1 2.63 -0.18 31.14
CA MET A 1 2.29 -0.73 29.80
C MET A 1 3.47 -0.46 28.89
N LYS A 2 3.98 -1.48 28.18
CA LYS A 2 5.07 -1.31 27.20
C LYS A 2 4.46 -0.71 25.94
N ALA A 3 5.06 0.32 25.34
CA ALA A 3 4.62 0.82 24.05
C ALA A 3 4.82 -0.30 23.01
N ALA A 4 3.79 -0.61 22.23
CA ALA A 4 3.90 -1.56 21.13
C ALA A 4 4.90 -1.02 20.10
N THR A 5 5.77 -1.88 19.59
CA THR A 5 6.65 -1.54 18.47
C THR A 5 5.84 -1.36 17.18
N ILE A 6 6.40 -0.65 16.19
CA ILE A 6 5.75 -0.49 14.88
C ILE A 6 5.52 -1.85 14.20
N ASP A 7 6.44 -2.80 14.40
CA ASP A 7 6.33 -4.16 13.87
C ASP A 7 5.16 -4.92 14.52
N GLU A 8 5.04 -4.85 15.84
CA GLU A 8 3.91 -5.44 16.57
C GLU A 8 2.59 -4.76 16.16
N TYR A 9 2.59 -3.45 15.94
CA TYR A 9 1.41 -2.74 15.43
C TYR A 9 1.01 -3.26 14.05
N ILE A 10 1.94 -3.34 13.09
CA ILE A 10 1.68 -3.81 11.72
C ILE A 10 1.16 -5.24 11.76
N GLU A 11 1.79 -6.13 12.52
CA GLU A 11 1.40 -7.53 12.62
C GLU A 11 0.00 -7.69 13.22
N ASN A 12 -0.29 -6.99 14.31
CA ASN A 12 -1.61 -7.03 14.93
C ASN A 12 -2.69 -6.46 13.99
N ALA A 13 -2.42 -5.32 13.34
CA ALA A 13 -3.37 -4.72 12.40
C ALA A 13 -3.61 -5.64 11.18
N ALA A 14 -2.55 -6.23 10.62
CA ALA A 14 -2.66 -7.12 9.47
C ALA A 14 -3.42 -8.40 9.80
N SER A 15 -3.31 -8.91 11.03
CA SER A 15 -4.08 -10.08 11.47
C SER A 15 -5.60 -9.85 11.51
N GLY A 16 -6.03 -8.59 11.63
CA GLY A 16 -7.43 -8.20 11.63
C GLY A 16 -8.00 -7.91 10.24
N ILE A 17 -7.16 -7.79 9.21
CA ILE A 17 -7.60 -7.43 7.87
C ILE A 17 -8.34 -8.58 7.22
N VAL A 18 -9.61 -8.32 6.86
CA VAL A 18 -10.45 -9.30 6.15
C VAL A 18 -10.55 -8.97 4.65
N PRO A 19 -10.87 -9.96 3.78
CA PRO A 19 -11.02 -9.73 2.34
C PRO A 19 -11.94 -8.57 1.96
N GLY A 20 -13.03 -8.35 2.70
CA GLY A 20 -13.95 -7.24 2.47
C GLY A 20 -13.35 -5.87 2.76
N GLU A 21 -12.39 -5.78 3.69
CA GLU A 21 -11.65 -4.55 3.96
C GLU A 21 -10.63 -4.27 2.87
N LEU A 22 -9.90 -5.29 2.42
CA LEU A 22 -9.00 -5.16 1.27
C LEU A 22 -9.77 -4.71 0.01
N GLY A 23 -10.97 -5.25 -0.22
CA GLY A 23 -11.88 -4.79 -1.27
C GLY A 23 -12.17 -3.31 -1.19
N ARG A 24 -12.62 -2.85 -0.02
CA ARG A 24 -12.89 -1.42 0.23
C ARG A 24 -11.64 -0.55 0.02
N LEU A 25 -10.47 -1.01 0.47
CA LEU A 25 -9.21 -0.29 0.32
C LEU A 25 -8.77 -0.23 -1.16
N ALA A 26 -8.98 -1.30 -1.93
CA ALA A 26 -8.72 -1.30 -3.36
C ALA A 26 -9.64 -0.31 -4.10
N ASP A 27 -10.92 -0.23 -3.73
CA ASP A 27 -11.87 0.74 -4.29
C ASP A 27 -11.47 2.20 -3.97
N LEU A 28 -10.89 2.43 -2.79
CA LEU A 28 -10.41 3.74 -2.34
C LEU A 28 -8.97 4.03 -2.76
N SER A 29 -8.26 3.08 -3.36
CA SER A 29 -6.81 3.16 -3.58
C SER A 29 -6.38 4.36 -4.44
N GLY A 30 -7.23 4.82 -5.36
CA GLY A 30 -6.98 6.04 -6.15
C GLY A 30 -6.82 7.30 -5.29
N ARG A 31 -7.39 7.33 -4.08
CA ARG A 31 -7.28 8.46 -3.13
C ARG A 31 -5.97 8.49 -2.36
N LEU A 32 -5.17 7.42 -2.42
CA LEU A 32 -3.84 7.39 -1.78
C LEU A 32 -2.96 8.50 -2.36
N TRP A 33 -3.05 8.74 -3.67
CA TRP A 33 -2.33 9.83 -4.33
C TRP A 33 -2.79 11.21 -3.84
N ASP A 34 -4.11 11.43 -3.80
CA ASP A 34 -4.69 12.70 -3.34
C ASP A 34 -4.22 13.06 -1.92
N LYS A 35 -4.02 12.05 -1.07
CA LYS A 35 -3.51 12.24 0.29
C LYS A 35 -2.06 12.72 0.33
N VAL A 36 -1.19 12.21 -0.54
CA VAL A 36 0.27 12.44 -0.45
C VAL A 36 0.80 13.47 -1.45
N VAL A 37 -0.05 14.02 -2.31
CA VAL A 37 0.35 14.99 -3.33
C VAL A 37 0.94 16.27 -2.72
N GLU A 38 0.47 16.66 -1.54
CA GLU A 38 0.95 17.84 -0.80
C GLU A 38 2.13 17.54 0.14
N ALA A 39 2.58 16.27 0.22
CA ALA A 39 3.72 15.92 1.05
C ALA A 39 5.01 16.56 0.54
N ASP A 40 5.78 17.17 1.44
CA ASP A 40 7.09 17.75 1.12
C ASP A 40 8.04 16.64 0.65
N PRO A 41 8.51 16.65 -0.62
CA PRO A 41 9.38 15.62 -1.16
C PRO A 41 10.80 15.67 -0.56
N VAL A 42 11.22 16.78 0.05
CA VAL A 42 12.50 16.86 0.76
C VAL A 42 12.41 16.11 2.08
N ARG A 43 11.29 16.25 2.79
CA ARG A 43 11.05 15.59 4.07
C ARG A 43 10.62 14.14 3.93
N HIS A 44 9.84 13.83 2.89
CA HIS A 44 9.25 12.50 2.64
C HIS A 44 9.54 12.00 1.21
N PRO A 45 10.81 11.75 0.86
CA PRO A 45 11.23 11.52 -0.53
C PRO A 45 10.65 10.26 -1.18
N ARG A 46 10.14 9.32 -0.39
CA ARG A 46 9.60 8.04 -0.88
C ARG A 46 8.08 7.95 -0.85
N LEU A 47 7.40 8.81 -0.08
CA LEU A 47 6.01 8.63 0.28
C LEU A 47 5.08 8.62 -0.95
N GLN A 48 5.30 9.53 -1.90
CA GLN A 48 4.53 9.58 -3.15
C GLN A 48 4.70 8.32 -3.99
N ALA A 49 5.93 7.84 -4.16
CA ALA A 49 6.22 6.62 -4.91
C ALA A 49 5.63 5.38 -4.22
N GLN A 50 5.73 5.32 -2.89
CA GLN A 50 5.17 4.23 -2.09
C GLN A 50 3.64 4.21 -2.17
N ALA A 51 2.96 5.35 -2.08
CA ALA A 51 1.51 5.43 -2.25
C ALA A 51 1.07 4.92 -3.63
N ARG A 52 1.82 5.25 -4.69
CA ARG A 52 1.53 4.77 -6.04
C ARG A 52 1.75 3.28 -6.19
N ILE A 53 2.84 2.75 -5.63
CA ILE A 53 3.10 1.30 -5.63
C ILE A 53 2.01 0.58 -4.84
N LEU A 54 1.61 1.12 -3.70
CA LEU A 54 0.58 0.57 -2.83
C LEU A 54 -0.76 0.41 -3.56
N GLU A 55 -1.21 1.46 -4.27
CA GLU A 55 -2.39 1.43 -5.14
C GLU A 55 -2.29 0.30 -6.18
N ILE A 56 -1.19 0.27 -6.94
CA ILE A 56 -0.98 -0.71 -8.01
C ILE A 56 -1.04 -2.14 -7.45
N LEU A 57 -0.36 -2.41 -6.33
CA LEU A 57 -0.26 -3.75 -5.77
C LEU A 57 -1.59 -4.22 -5.19
N LEU A 58 -2.31 -3.36 -4.46
CA LEU A 58 -3.64 -3.71 -3.93
C LEU A 58 -4.60 -4.09 -5.04
N VAL A 59 -4.72 -3.26 -6.08
CA VAL A 59 -5.62 -3.52 -7.22
C VAL A 59 -5.20 -4.76 -8.01
N THR A 60 -3.89 -4.99 -8.17
CA THR A 60 -3.38 -6.10 -8.99
C THR A 60 -3.55 -7.45 -8.29
N TYR A 61 -3.23 -7.54 -7.00
CA TYR A 61 -3.12 -8.82 -6.30
C TYR A 61 -4.34 -9.21 -5.49
N LEU A 62 -5.19 -8.26 -5.10
CA LEU A 62 -6.45 -8.57 -4.40
C LEU A 62 -7.33 -9.59 -5.14
N PRO A 63 -7.57 -9.49 -6.47
CA PRO A 63 -8.40 -10.48 -7.17
C PRO A 63 -7.87 -11.91 -7.10
N SER A 64 -6.58 -12.08 -6.81
CA SER A 64 -5.90 -13.38 -6.75
C SER A 64 -5.50 -13.78 -5.32
N GLN A 65 -6.02 -13.12 -4.28
CA GLN A 65 -5.59 -13.33 -2.89
C GLN A 65 -5.63 -14.80 -2.42
N ASP A 66 -6.59 -15.58 -2.90
CA ASP A 66 -6.80 -16.98 -2.50
C ASP A 66 -5.71 -17.91 -3.02
N VAL A 67 -5.07 -17.56 -4.14
CA VAL A 67 -4.03 -18.37 -4.78
C VAL A 67 -2.61 -17.88 -4.48
N LEU A 68 -2.46 -16.76 -3.76
CA LEU A 68 -1.16 -16.24 -3.32
C LEU A 68 -0.45 -17.22 -2.38
N LEU A 69 0.89 -17.14 -2.33
CA LEU A 69 1.66 -17.82 -1.30
C LEU A 69 1.39 -17.21 0.09
N ALA A 70 1.82 -17.89 1.15
CA ALA A 70 1.54 -17.44 2.51
C ALA A 70 2.23 -16.10 2.85
N ASP A 71 3.46 -15.89 2.38
CA ASP A 71 4.20 -14.65 2.51
C ASP A 71 3.59 -13.52 1.66
N GLU A 72 3.09 -13.85 0.47
CA GLU A 72 2.37 -12.91 -0.40
C GLU A 72 1.03 -12.46 0.17
N ARG A 73 0.25 -13.38 0.75
CA ARG A 73 -0.98 -13.01 1.47
C ARG A 73 -0.68 -12.13 2.67
N ARG A 74 0.37 -12.44 3.43
CA ARG A 74 0.82 -11.60 4.55
C ARG A 74 1.21 -10.21 4.06
N ALA A 75 2.01 -10.11 3.00
CA ALA A 75 2.40 -8.83 2.43
C ALA A 75 1.20 -8.03 1.94
N LEU A 76 0.22 -8.68 1.30
CA LEU A 76 -1.02 -8.03 0.87
C LEU A 76 -1.80 -7.45 2.06
N ALA A 77 -1.89 -8.17 3.18
CA ALA A 77 -2.51 -7.67 4.40
C ALA A 77 -1.72 -6.50 5.01
N GLU A 78 -0.39 -6.60 5.16
CA GLU A 78 0.44 -5.51 5.69
C GLU A 78 0.38 -4.25 4.79
N LEU A 79 0.30 -4.41 3.46
CA LEU A 79 0.03 -3.32 2.53
C LEU A 79 -1.39 -2.74 2.73
N GLY A 80 -2.39 -3.58 2.99
CA GLY A 80 -3.71 -3.14 3.42
C GLY A 80 -3.67 -2.26 4.67
N VAL A 81 -2.83 -2.59 5.66
CA VAL A 81 -2.62 -1.75 6.86
C VAL A 81 -2.07 -0.39 6.47
N ALA A 82 -1.03 -0.34 5.64
CA ALA A 82 -0.46 0.92 5.16
C ALA A 82 -1.49 1.79 4.44
N ALA A 83 -2.32 1.19 3.58
CA ALA A 83 -3.35 1.92 2.85
C ALA A 83 -4.46 2.41 3.79
N SER A 84 -4.90 1.57 4.73
CA SER A 84 -5.88 1.96 5.73
C SER A 84 -5.37 3.08 6.64
N TYR A 85 -4.08 3.08 6.98
CA TYR A 85 -3.48 4.12 7.81
C TYR A 85 -3.44 5.45 7.05
N LEU A 86 -2.97 5.44 5.80
CA LEU A 86 -2.88 6.65 4.98
C LEU A 86 -4.27 7.23 4.65
N LEU A 87 -5.28 6.37 4.45
CA LEU A 87 -6.66 6.77 4.18
C LEU A 87 -7.46 7.13 5.45
N LYS A 88 -6.86 7.05 6.64
CA LYS A 88 -7.49 7.47 7.90
C LYS A 88 -7.88 8.96 7.77
N GLY A 89 -9.19 9.21 7.78
CA GLY A 89 -9.78 10.54 7.54
C GLY A 89 -10.82 10.60 6.42
N TYR A 90 -10.91 9.59 5.53
CA TYR A 90 -12.00 9.51 4.55
C TYR A 90 -13.32 8.91 5.12
N ASP A 91 -13.36 8.58 6.41
CA ASP A 91 -14.56 8.14 7.11
C ASP A 91 -15.48 9.34 7.45
N VAL A 92 -16.35 9.69 6.50
CA VAL A 92 -17.69 10.29 6.69
C VAL A 92 -17.85 11.36 7.81
N ILE A 93 -17.09 12.46 7.82
CA ILE A 93 -17.44 13.77 8.45
C ILE A 93 -16.71 14.90 7.68
N PRO A 94 -17.29 16.10 7.44
CA PRO A 94 -16.66 17.16 6.63
C PRO A 94 -15.32 17.65 7.19
N ASP A 95 -14.35 17.83 6.29
CA ASP A 95 -12.97 18.23 6.56
C ASP A 95 -12.87 19.72 6.93
N GLU A 96 -12.74 20.03 8.22
CA GLU A 96 -12.35 21.37 8.71
C GLU A 96 -11.12 21.33 9.64
N VAL A 97 -10.28 20.30 9.58
CA VAL A 97 -9.03 20.28 10.35
C VAL A 97 -7.82 19.99 9.46
N GLU A 98 -7.00 21.02 9.30
CA GLU A 98 -5.73 21.05 8.61
C GLU A 98 -4.64 20.23 9.35
N GLY A 99 -3.82 19.49 8.60
CA GLY A 99 -2.38 19.36 8.89
C GLY A 99 -1.93 18.48 10.07
N ILE A 100 -2.22 17.19 10.06
CA ILE A 100 -1.34 16.21 10.74
C ILE A 100 -0.21 15.90 9.74
N GLY A 101 1.03 16.25 10.08
CA GLY A 101 2.17 16.08 9.17
C GLY A 101 2.43 14.61 8.83
N PHE A 102 2.90 14.35 7.60
CA PHE A 102 3.14 13.02 7.03
C PHE A 102 4.29 12.21 7.67
N ASP A 103 4.79 12.59 8.85
CA ASP A 103 5.93 11.92 9.47
C ASP A 103 5.58 10.50 9.93
N ASP A 104 4.41 10.32 10.56
CA ASP A 104 3.94 9.02 11.03
C ASP A 104 3.49 8.13 9.85
N ASP A 105 2.79 8.72 8.87
CA ASP A 105 2.46 8.07 7.61
C ASP A 105 3.71 7.52 6.92
N ALA A 106 4.71 8.39 6.69
CA ALA A 106 5.95 8.01 6.03
C ALA A 106 6.71 6.93 6.82
N PHE A 107 6.76 7.05 8.15
CA PHE A 107 7.43 6.07 9.01
C PHE A 107 6.77 4.69 8.94
N LEU A 108 5.44 4.63 9.04
CA LEU A 108 4.69 3.38 8.98
C LEU A 108 4.78 2.74 7.58
N ILE A 109 4.62 3.53 6.53
CA ILE A 109 4.71 3.06 5.15
C ILE A 109 6.12 2.55 4.85
N ASP A 110 7.16 3.26 5.29
CA ASP A 110 8.54 2.80 5.17
C ASP A 110 8.77 1.47 5.89
N ALA A 111 8.20 1.28 7.09
CA ALA A 111 8.29 0.03 7.83
C ALA A 111 7.61 -1.12 7.07
N VAL A 112 6.38 -0.93 6.57
CA VAL A 112 5.66 -1.94 5.77
C VAL A 112 6.43 -2.30 4.50
N PHE A 113 6.94 -1.30 3.77
CA PHE A 113 7.73 -1.55 2.55
C PHE A 113 9.04 -2.28 2.86
N SER A 114 9.69 -1.96 3.97
CA SER A 114 10.95 -2.61 4.36
C SER A 114 10.73 -4.07 4.75
N ARG A 115 9.67 -4.36 5.50
CA ARG A 115 9.32 -5.73 5.93
C ARG A 115 8.90 -6.64 4.78
N ASN A 116 8.29 -6.06 3.74
CA ASN A 116 7.74 -6.80 2.60
C ASN A 116 8.57 -6.65 1.32
N ARG A 117 9.82 -6.15 1.44
CA ARG A 117 10.71 -5.84 0.32
C ARG A 117 10.78 -6.97 -0.69
N ASP A 118 11.11 -8.18 -0.25
CA ASP A 118 11.33 -9.31 -1.15
C ASP A 118 10.07 -9.68 -1.95
N VAL A 119 8.89 -9.57 -1.35
CA VAL A 119 7.61 -9.82 -2.03
C VAL A 119 7.32 -8.72 -3.04
N ILE A 120 7.47 -7.46 -2.62
CA ILE A 120 7.24 -6.27 -3.47
C ILE A 120 8.17 -6.30 -4.69
N GLU A 121 9.46 -6.60 -4.49
CA GLU A 121 10.44 -6.69 -5.58
C GLU A 121 10.11 -7.80 -6.58
N ARG A 122 9.63 -8.96 -6.12
CA ARG A 122 9.15 -10.03 -7.02
C ARG A 122 7.92 -9.62 -7.82
N TRP A 123 6.94 -8.99 -7.17
CA TRP A 123 5.74 -8.50 -7.83
C TRP A 123 6.03 -7.44 -8.89
N ILE A 124 6.89 -6.47 -8.57
CA ILE A 124 7.31 -5.43 -9.51
C ILE A 124 8.07 -6.06 -10.69
N SER A 125 9.02 -6.96 -10.43
CA SER A 125 9.80 -7.65 -11.48
C SER A 125 8.89 -8.43 -12.43
N SER A 126 7.98 -9.25 -11.89
CA SER A 126 7.01 -10.03 -12.68
C SER A 126 6.13 -9.15 -13.56
N ARG A 127 5.70 -7.99 -13.04
CA ARG A 127 4.90 -7.03 -13.80
C ARG A 127 5.71 -6.38 -14.93
N LEU A 128 6.95 -5.98 -14.66
CA LEU A 128 7.83 -5.40 -15.68
C LEU A 128 8.10 -6.39 -16.81
N GLU A 129 8.38 -7.65 -16.49
CA GLU A 129 8.54 -8.73 -17.48
C GLU A 129 7.28 -8.88 -18.36
N THR A 130 6.10 -8.89 -17.74
CA THR A 130 4.82 -8.95 -18.44
C THR A 130 4.60 -7.74 -19.35
N SER A 131 4.88 -6.54 -18.86
CA SER A 131 4.76 -5.29 -19.62
C SER A 131 5.69 -5.28 -20.83
N ILE A 132 6.95 -5.67 -20.66
CA ILE A 132 7.94 -5.76 -21.74
C ILE A 132 7.48 -6.79 -22.78
N SER A 133 7.09 -7.99 -22.35
CA SER A 133 6.61 -9.03 -23.25
C SER A 133 5.39 -8.55 -24.06
N SER A 134 4.41 -7.92 -23.41
CA SER A 134 3.23 -7.38 -24.09
C SER A 134 3.57 -6.29 -25.12
N SER A 135 4.60 -5.48 -24.86
CA SER A 135 5.01 -4.41 -25.76
C SER A 135 5.81 -4.93 -26.96
N LEU A 136 6.70 -5.90 -26.74
CA LEU A 136 7.56 -6.46 -27.78
C LEU A 136 6.80 -7.34 -28.78
N PHE A 137 5.74 -8.00 -28.32
CA PHE A 137 4.96 -8.94 -29.13
C PHE A 137 3.55 -8.41 -29.45
N ALA A 138 3.29 -7.12 -29.25
CA ALA A 138 2.04 -6.51 -29.69
C ALA A 138 1.89 -6.64 -31.21
N PRO A 139 0.77 -7.16 -31.74
CA PRO A 139 0.57 -7.23 -33.17
C PRO A 139 0.54 -5.82 -33.75
N THR A 140 1.46 -5.55 -34.68
CA THR A 140 1.48 -4.31 -35.47
C THR A 140 0.20 -4.25 -36.28
N ARG A 141 -0.67 -3.26 -36.00
CA ARG A 141 -1.84 -2.98 -36.82
C ARG A 141 -1.45 -2.32 -38.14
#